data_AF-A0A923FBM0-F1
#
_entry.id   AF-A0A923FBM0-F1
#
_cell.length_a   1.000
_cell.length_b   1.000
_cell.length_c   1.000
_cell.angle_alpha   90.00
_cell.angle_beta   90.00
_cell.angle_gamma   90.00
#
_symmetry.space_group_name_H-M   'P 1'
#
loop_
_entity.id
_entity.type
_entity.pdbx_description
1 polymer ?
#
loop_
_entity_poly.entity_id
_entity_poly.type
_entity_poly.pdbx_seq_one_letter_code
_entity_poly.pdbx_strand_id
1 'polypeptide(L)'
;MKPRQAFFDCLHRSPPALFEAALWIAAEHDRDVNVPVLLKEFKELQQRVSHDLPMLPVSELGQPLLRRLNDLGFAQDDFTPLRPRAALLDKVLARKRGQPLALGLIALELARGLEIPMVGVNFPGHFLLKVPGADHLLDPCGGRRLYPNDCRELLQRQYGANMSLKAEHLVNAEPMQMLQRLSRNLRQLHLANDDYIAALIDAERVLELGNASAADYLARASLYQRLDCPNAERFDLEHALMLSDDPIQRIRLTERLGHLPPNSVVH
;
A
#
# COMPACT_ATOMS: atom_id res chain seq x y z
N MET A 1 0.91 22.14 -9.39
CA MET A 1 1.56 20.85 -9.75
C MET A 1 0.50 19.76 -9.71
N LYS A 2 0.43 18.85 -10.69
CA LYS A 2 -0.53 17.73 -10.64
C LYS A 2 -0.12 16.74 -9.54
N PRO A 3 -1.04 16.22 -8.70
CA PRO A 3 -0.69 15.31 -7.61
C PRO A 3 0.14 14.08 -8.03
N ARG A 4 -0.19 13.46 -9.18
CA ARG A 4 0.56 12.32 -9.72
C ARG A 4 2.03 12.65 -10.05
N GLN A 5 2.29 13.86 -10.54
CA GLN A 5 3.67 14.30 -10.79
C GLN A 5 4.43 14.51 -9.49
N ALA A 6 3.80 15.20 -8.52
CA ALA A 6 4.36 15.41 -7.19
C ALA A 6 4.70 14.09 -6.47
N PHE A 7 3.82 13.09 -6.62
CA PHE A 7 4.04 11.73 -6.15
C PHE A 7 5.34 11.12 -6.70
N PHE A 8 5.54 11.17 -8.03
CA PHE A 8 6.76 10.64 -8.64
C PHE A 8 7.99 11.48 -8.27
N ASP A 9 7.89 12.80 -8.20
CA ASP A 9 8.98 13.66 -7.74
C ASP A 9 9.46 13.28 -6.34
N CYS A 10 8.55 12.88 -5.45
CA CYS A 10 8.88 12.38 -4.11
C CYS A 10 9.56 11.01 -4.15
N LEU A 11 9.08 10.10 -4.99
CA LEU A 11 9.62 8.75 -5.14
C LEU A 11 11.06 8.77 -5.72
N HIS A 12 11.36 9.70 -6.63
CA HIS A 12 12.68 9.82 -7.26
C HIS A 12 13.73 10.56 -6.40
N ARG A 13 13.38 11.05 -5.20
CA ARG A 13 14.36 11.63 -4.27
C ARG A 13 15.30 10.55 -3.73
N SER A 14 16.47 10.95 -3.25
CA SER A 14 17.45 10.06 -2.61
C SER A 14 17.75 10.53 -1.18
N PRO A 15 17.24 9.85 -0.13
CA PRO A 15 16.31 8.71 -0.19
C PRO A 15 14.89 9.13 -0.62
N PRO A 16 14.04 8.19 -1.10
CA PRO A 16 12.66 8.47 -1.47
C PRO A 16 11.83 9.04 -0.32
N ALA A 17 11.06 10.10 -0.58
CA ALA A 17 10.16 10.73 0.38
C ALA A 17 8.83 9.95 0.46
N LEU A 18 8.89 8.73 0.99
CA LEU A 18 7.80 7.75 0.94
C LEU A 18 6.47 8.24 1.54
N PHE A 19 6.53 8.88 2.70
CA PHE A 19 5.34 9.41 3.37
C PHE A 19 4.72 10.58 2.60
N GLU A 20 5.55 11.50 2.11
CA GLU A 20 5.09 12.60 1.26
C GLU A 20 4.45 12.08 -0.04
N ALA A 21 5.05 11.08 -0.67
CA ALA A 21 4.46 10.41 -1.83
C ALA A 21 3.07 9.83 -1.50
N ALA A 22 2.92 9.14 -0.36
CA ALA A 22 1.63 8.61 0.06
C ALA A 22 0.58 9.70 0.38
N LEU A 23 0.99 10.91 0.81
CA LEU A 23 0.08 12.06 0.92
C LEU A 23 -0.35 12.58 -0.46
N TRP A 24 0.55 12.58 -1.46
CA TRP A 24 0.19 12.95 -2.83
C TRP A 24 -0.76 11.94 -3.49
N ILE A 25 -0.70 10.66 -3.11
CA ILE A 25 -1.73 9.67 -3.49
C ILE A 25 -3.11 10.10 -2.97
N ALA A 26 -3.20 10.60 -1.74
CA ALA A 26 -4.47 11.08 -1.20
C ALA A 26 -5.00 12.32 -1.95
N ALA A 27 -4.10 13.25 -2.31
CA ALA A 27 -4.44 14.45 -3.06
C ALA A 27 -4.92 14.18 -4.51
N GLU A 28 -4.71 12.98 -5.05
CA GLU A 28 -5.33 12.58 -6.32
C GLU A 28 -6.83 12.33 -6.20
N HIS A 29 -7.29 11.91 -5.02
CA HIS A 29 -8.68 11.55 -4.74
C HIS A 29 -9.47 12.68 -4.09
N ASP A 30 -8.80 13.65 -3.48
CA ASP A 30 -9.42 14.76 -2.78
C ASP A 30 -8.61 16.05 -3.00
N ARG A 31 -9.22 17.02 -3.69
CA ARG A 31 -8.56 18.29 -4.05
C ARG A 31 -8.34 19.22 -2.87
N ASP A 32 -9.02 18.98 -1.75
CA ASP A 32 -8.88 19.79 -0.54
C ASP A 32 -7.68 19.36 0.31
N VAL A 33 -7.01 18.25 -0.05
CA VAL A 33 -5.81 17.76 0.63
C VAL A 33 -4.64 18.73 0.43
N ASN A 34 -4.24 19.37 1.53
CA ASN A 34 -3.09 20.27 1.57
C ASN A 34 -1.86 19.54 2.13
N VAL A 35 -1.07 18.94 1.23
CA VAL A 35 0.15 18.17 1.60
C VAL A 35 1.14 18.99 2.43
N PRO A 36 1.49 20.25 2.07
CA PRO A 36 2.36 21.09 2.92
C PRO A 36 1.88 21.27 4.36
N VAL A 37 0.57 21.42 4.58
CA VAL A 37 0.00 21.54 5.92
C VAL A 37 0.13 20.22 6.68
N LEU A 38 -0.22 19.10 6.05
CA LEU A 38 -0.10 17.76 6.65
C LEU A 38 1.34 17.44 7.04
N LEU A 39 2.33 17.82 6.22
CA LEU A 39 3.75 17.66 6.55
C LEU A 39 4.17 18.51 7.77
N LYS A 40 3.59 19.71 7.94
CA LYS A 40 3.84 20.55 9.12
C LYS A 40 3.23 19.94 10.37
N GLU A 41 1.97 19.52 10.31
CA GLU A 41 1.27 18.84 11.41
C GLU A 41 2.00 17.54 11.80
N PHE A 42 2.56 16.83 10.83
CA PHE A 42 3.34 15.63 11.10
C PHE A 42 4.62 15.91 11.89
N LYS A 43 5.29 17.06 11.67
CA LYS A 43 6.44 17.47 12.49
C LYS A 43 6.06 17.72 13.95
N GLU A 44 4.87 18.28 14.19
CA GLU A 44 4.35 18.47 15.55
C GLU A 44 4.03 17.12 16.21
N LEU A 45 3.47 16.17 15.46
CA LEU A 45 3.30 14.79 15.93
C LEU A 45 4.65 14.15 16.27
N GLN A 46 5.67 14.31 15.43
CA GLN A 46 7.01 13.78 15.68
C GLN A 46 7.62 14.32 16.97
N GLN A 47 7.51 15.64 17.22
CA GLN A 47 8.00 16.25 18.46
C GLN A 47 7.30 15.68 19.70
N ARG A 48 5.98 15.53 19.64
CA ARG A 48 5.19 14.94 20.73
C ARG A 48 5.58 13.49 21.00
N VAL A 49 5.71 12.69 19.94
CA VAL A 49 6.14 11.29 20.06
C VAL A 49 7.54 11.21 20.64
N SER A 50 8.48 12.03 20.14
CA SER A 50 9.86 12.06 20.61
C SER A 50 9.98 12.34 22.11
N HIS A 51 9.13 13.21 22.66
CA HIS A 51 9.18 13.60 24.07
C HIS A 51 8.83 12.45 25.01
N ASP A 52 7.92 11.58 24.59
CA ASP A 52 7.36 10.50 25.43
C ASP A 52 8.04 9.14 25.20
N LEU A 53 9.03 9.08 24.31
CA LEU A 53 9.79 7.85 24.09
C LEU A 53 10.74 7.57 25.26
N PRO A 54 10.91 6.30 25.65
CA PRO A 54 11.85 5.94 26.70
C PRO A 54 13.29 6.22 26.28
N MET A 55 14.17 6.45 27.26
CA MET A 55 15.61 6.59 27.03
C MET A 55 16.25 5.23 26.79
N LEU A 56 16.22 4.77 25.54
CA LEU A 56 16.81 3.52 25.07
C LEU A 56 17.66 3.75 23.81
N PRO A 57 18.55 2.83 23.45
CA PRO A 57 19.20 2.85 22.15
C PRO A 57 18.17 2.91 21.01
N VAL A 58 18.47 3.64 19.94
CA VAL A 58 17.52 3.82 18.81
C VAL A 58 17.07 2.50 18.19
N SER A 59 17.90 1.45 18.22
CA SER A 59 17.55 0.10 17.77
C SER A 59 16.50 -0.59 18.65
N GLU A 60 16.28 -0.14 19.88
CA GLU A 60 15.29 -0.71 20.78
C GLU A 60 13.96 0.08 20.80
N LEU A 61 13.92 1.23 20.13
CA LEU A 61 12.77 2.13 20.11
C LEU A 61 11.67 1.73 19.12
N GLY A 62 11.88 0.72 18.27
CA GLY A 62 10.90 0.32 17.27
C GLY A 62 9.52 -0.07 17.84
N GLN A 63 9.50 -0.95 18.86
CA GLN A 63 8.25 -1.29 19.54
C GLN A 63 7.70 -0.13 20.40
N PRO A 64 8.52 0.56 21.23
CA PRO A 64 8.07 1.74 21.96
C PRO A 64 7.39 2.80 21.07
N LEU A 65 7.91 3.06 19.88
CA LEU A 65 7.30 3.97 18.91
C LEU A 65 5.88 3.53 18.52
N LEU A 66 5.70 2.25 18.18
CA LEU A 66 4.39 1.73 17.78
C LEU A 66 3.39 1.72 18.93
N ARG A 67 3.85 1.41 20.16
CA ARG A 67 3.00 1.52 21.36
C ARG A 67 2.60 2.97 21.63
N ARG A 68 3.52 3.92 21.48
CA ARG A 68 3.20 5.34 21.65
C ARG A 68 2.18 5.82 20.61
N LEU A 69 2.31 5.40 19.37
CA LEU A 69 1.31 5.66 18.34
C LEU A 69 -0.06 5.08 18.75
N ASN A 70 -0.08 3.85 19.26
CA ASN A 70 -1.31 3.21 19.75
C ASN A 70 -1.95 3.99 20.92
N ASP A 71 -1.16 4.45 21.89
CA ASP A 71 -1.62 5.30 23.00
C ASP A 71 -2.19 6.63 22.51
N LEU A 72 -1.67 7.18 21.41
CA LEU A 72 -2.19 8.38 20.77
C LEU A 72 -3.48 8.13 19.97
N GLY A 73 -3.91 6.88 19.86
CA GLY A 73 -5.13 6.45 19.18
C GLY A 73 -4.92 5.84 17.80
N PHE A 74 -3.67 5.72 17.31
CA PHE A 74 -3.39 5.07 16.03
C PHE A 74 -3.58 3.57 16.12
N ALA A 75 -4.60 3.07 15.43
CA ALA A 75 -4.95 1.65 15.48
C ALA A 75 -5.68 1.21 14.20
N GLN A 76 -5.80 -0.10 14.03
CA GLN A 76 -6.43 -0.69 12.85
C GLN A 76 -7.88 -0.20 12.70
N ASP A 77 -8.29 0.22 11.50
CA ASP A 77 -9.70 0.50 11.19
C ASP A 77 -10.50 -0.81 11.17
N ASP A 78 -11.59 -0.87 11.93
CA ASP A 78 -12.48 -2.01 12.14
C ASP A 78 -13.86 -1.81 11.50
N PHE A 79 -14.05 -0.70 10.77
CA PHE A 79 -15.31 -0.43 10.09
C PHE A 79 -15.60 -1.50 9.01
N THR A 80 -16.82 -2.04 9.00
CA THR A 80 -17.26 -3.10 8.07
C THR A 80 -18.44 -2.62 7.23
N PRO A 81 -18.36 -2.59 5.88
CA PRO A 81 -17.17 -2.90 5.05
C PRO A 81 -16.11 -1.79 5.12
N LEU A 82 -14.83 -2.15 5.06
CA LEU A 82 -13.72 -1.18 5.08
C LEU A 82 -13.87 -0.12 3.97
N ARG A 83 -13.54 1.12 4.31
CA ARG A 83 -13.66 2.29 3.42
C ARG A 83 -12.27 2.78 2.97
N PRO A 84 -12.14 3.46 1.82
CA PRO A 84 -10.87 3.99 1.31
C PRO A 84 -10.10 4.89 2.29
N ARG A 85 -10.83 5.62 3.16
CA ARG A 85 -10.28 6.42 4.28
C ARG A 85 -9.39 5.64 5.26
N ALA A 86 -9.39 4.30 5.22
CA ALA A 86 -8.48 3.47 6.01
C ALA A 86 -7.09 3.36 5.36
N ALA A 87 -6.92 3.72 4.10
CA ALA A 87 -5.63 3.68 3.39
C ALA A 87 -5.14 5.07 2.93
N LEU A 88 -6.03 6.06 2.79
CA LEU A 88 -5.68 7.45 2.48
C LEU A 88 -5.01 8.13 3.69
N LEU A 89 -3.74 8.53 3.58
CA LEU A 89 -2.96 8.99 4.74
C LEU A 89 -3.49 10.28 5.38
N ASP A 90 -4.07 11.20 4.62
CA ASP A 90 -4.72 12.40 5.16
C ASP A 90 -5.85 12.01 6.12
N LYS A 91 -6.69 11.06 5.74
CA LYS A 91 -7.80 10.56 6.56
C LYS A 91 -7.31 9.71 7.72
N VAL A 92 -6.25 8.92 7.53
CA VAL A 92 -5.65 8.11 8.60
C VAL A 92 -4.99 9.00 9.65
N LEU A 93 -4.31 10.08 9.28
CA LEU A 93 -3.74 11.05 10.23
C LEU A 93 -4.84 11.74 11.05
N ALA A 94 -5.91 12.18 10.38
CA ALA A 94 -7.03 12.86 11.03
C ALA A 94 -7.82 11.93 11.98
N ARG A 95 -8.11 10.71 11.55
CA ARG A 95 -8.94 9.75 12.31
C ARG A 95 -8.14 8.87 13.25
N LYS A 96 -6.84 8.72 13.01
CA LYS A 96 -5.94 7.74 13.65
C LYS A 96 -6.42 6.29 13.48
N ARG A 97 -7.17 6.01 12.42
CA ARG A 97 -7.70 4.68 12.08
C ARG A 97 -7.31 4.33 10.67
N GLY A 98 -6.57 3.25 10.48
CA GLY A 98 -6.05 2.87 9.17
C GLY A 98 -5.75 1.37 9.00
N GLN A 99 -5.39 0.97 7.79
CA GLN A 99 -4.88 -0.37 7.49
C GLN A 99 -3.42 -0.50 7.92
N PRO A 100 -2.90 -1.74 8.10
CA PRO A 100 -1.53 -1.98 8.53
C PRO A 100 -0.47 -1.23 7.73
N LEU A 101 -0.60 -1.17 6.40
CA LEU A 101 0.35 -0.44 5.55
C LEU A 101 0.31 1.08 5.81
N ALA A 102 -0.88 1.68 5.90
CA ALA A 102 -1.01 3.11 6.15
C ALA A 102 -0.42 3.51 7.52
N LEU A 103 -0.72 2.74 8.57
CA LEU A 103 -0.13 2.92 9.89
C LEU A 103 1.39 2.69 9.88
N GLY A 104 1.84 1.70 9.12
CA GLY A 104 3.25 1.40 8.92
C GLY A 104 4.02 2.53 8.24
N LEU A 105 3.43 3.18 7.23
CA LEU A 105 4.04 4.35 6.56
C LEU A 105 4.21 5.53 7.52
N ILE A 106 3.22 5.79 8.38
CA ILE A 106 3.30 6.80 9.45
C ILE A 106 4.43 6.45 10.43
N ALA A 107 4.50 5.19 10.87
CA ALA A 107 5.53 4.73 11.79
C ALA A 107 6.94 4.81 11.18
N LEU A 108 7.10 4.46 9.90
CA LEU A 108 8.37 4.55 9.18
C LEU A 108 8.87 5.99 9.06
N GLU A 109 7.97 6.94 8.80
CA GLU A 109 8.35 8.35 8.70
C GLU A 109 8.76 8.93 10.06
N LEU A 110 8.04 8.57 11.13
CA LEU A 110 8.45 8.92 12.50
C LEU A 110 9.80 8.28 12.85
N ALA A 111 9.98 7.00 12.54
CA ALA A 111 11.21 6.27 12.80
C ALA A 111 12.39 6.93 12.09
N ARG A 112 12.21 7.29 10.81
CA ARG A 112 13.22 8.01 10.02
C ARG A 112 13.59 9.36 10.65
N GLY A 113 12.59 10.14 11.08
CA GLY A 113 12.81 11.43 11.74
C GLY A 113 13.46 11.34 13.13
N LEU A 114 13.41 10.17 13.76
CA LEU A 114 13.96 9.88 15.10
C LEU A 114 15.17 8.95 15.05
N GLU A 115 15.73 8.70 13.85
CA GLU A 115 16.90 7.85 13.61
C GLU A 115 16.74 6.39 14.12
N ILE A 116 15.50 5.92 14.25
CA ILE A 116 15.17 4.53 14.57
C ILE A 116 15.33 3.71 13.29
N PRO A 117 16.22 2.70 13.25
CA PRO A 117 16.47 1.93 12.04
C PRO A 117 15.31 0.96 11.80
N MET A 118 14.20 1.45 11.25
CA MET A 118 13.00 0.66 10.99
C MET A 118 12.77 0.52 9.50
N VAL A 119 12.41 -0.69 9.07
CA VAL A 119 12.12 -1.01 7.66
C VAL A 119 10.78 -1.71 7.54
N GLY A 120 10.13 -1.53 6.40
CA GLY A 120 8.92 -2.26 6.04
C GLY A 120 9.21 -3.68 5.57
N VAL A 121 8.26 -4.60 5.73
CA VAL A 121 8.29 -5.96 5.21
C VAL A 121 6.97 -6.26 4.51
N ASN A 122 7.04 -6.60 3.22
CA ASN A 122 5.88 -6.94 2.41
C ASN A 122 5.43 -8.39 2.63
N PHE A 123 5.04 -8.69 3.87
CA PHE A 123 4.61 -10.03 4.25
C PHE A 123 3.32 -10.43 3.48
N PRO A 124 3.16 -11.70 3.05
CA PRO A 124 1.93 -12.12 2.39
C PRO A 124 0.70 -11.93 3.30
N GLY A 125 -0.31 -11.22 2.79
CA GLY A 125 -1.52 -10.88 3.53
C GLY A 125 -1.38 -9.75 4.57
N HIS A 126 -0.16 -9.42 5.03
CA HIS A 126 0.07 -8.44 6.11
C HIS A 126 1.19 -7.45 5.77
N PHE A 127 1.10 -6.19 6.18
CA PHE A 127 2.28 -5.32 6.14
C PHE A 127 2.88 -5.27 7.53
N LEU A 128 4.17 -5.59 7.64
CA LEU A 128 4.88 -5.68 8.90
C LEU A 128 6.07 -4.73 8.90
N LEU A 129 6.59 -4.47 10.09
CA LEU A 129 7.78 -3.65 10.31
C LEU A 129 8.88 -4.50 10.92
N LYS A 130 10.12 -4.07 10.76
CA LYS A 130 11.29 -4.74 11.33
C LYS A 130 12.33 -3.71 11.74
N VAL A 131 13.03 -3.97 12.84
CA VAL A 131 14.30 -3.33 13.14
C VAL A 131 15.43 -4.29 12.71
N PRO A 132 16.38 -3.88 11.84
CA PRO A 132 17.52 -4.72 11.48
C PRO A 132 18.28 -5.22 12.72
N GLY A 133 18.60 -6.51 12.75
CA GLY A 133 19.22 -7.19 13.89
C GLY A 133 18.23 -7.77 14.90
N ALA A 134 16.95 -7.38 14.89
CA ALA A 134 15.93 -8.01 15.73
C ALA A 134 15.52 -9.40 15.20
N ASP A 135 15.20 -10.30 16.13
CA ASP A 135 14.72 -11.67 15.89
C ASP A 135 13.19 -11.77 15.65
N HIS A 136 12.52 -10.62 15.60
CA HIS A 136 11.07 -10.51 15.47
C HIS A 136 10.68 -9.42 14.46
N LEU A 137 9.45 -9.54 13.96
CA LEU A 137 8.76 -8.47 13.25
C LEU A 137 7.84 -7.71 14.21
N LEU A 138 7.32 -6.59 13.75
CA LEU A 138 6.39 -5.73 14.48
C LEU A 138 5.12 -5.53 13.68
N ASP A 139 3.98 -5.71 14.34
CA ASP A 139 2.68 -5.31 13.80
C ASP A 139 2.52 -3.79 13.89
N PRO A 140 2.34 -3.07 12.77
CA PRO A 140 2.13 -1.62 12.78
C PRO A 140 0.84 -1.17 13.48
N CYS A 141 -0.14 -2.06 13.71
CA CYS A 141 -1.43 -1.70 14.28
C CYS A 141 -1.42 -1.52 15.80
N GLY A 142 -0.43 -2.10 16.49
CA GLY A 142 -0.36 -2.06 17.96
C GLY A 142 1.01 -2.38 18.55
N GLY A 143 2.04 -2.57 17.73
CA GLY A 143 3.39 -2.86 18.21
C GLY A 143 3.59 -4.26 18.79
N ARG A 144 2.72 -5.22 18.47
CA ARG A 144 2.93 -6.63 18.84
C ARG A 144 4.19 -7.15 18.16
N ARG A 145 5.05 -7.83 18.93
CA ARG A 145 6.17 -8.60 18.39
C ARG A 145 5.64 -9.89 17.78
N LEU A 146 6.10 -10.20 16.57
CA LEU A 146 5.75 -11.40 15.82
C LEU A 146 7.02 -12.20 15.59
N TYR A 147 7.10 -13.35 16.25
CA TYR A 147 8.18 -14.32 16.10
C TYR A 147 7.87 -15.28 14.93
N PRO A 148 8.82 -16.15 14.54
CA PRO A 148 8.60 -17.06 13.41
C PRO A 148 7.35 -17.94 13.50
N ASN A 149 6.93 -18.34 14.71
CA ASN A 149 5.67 -19.06 14.93
C ASN A 149 4.45 -18.19 14.60
N ASP A 150 4.42 -16.95 15.09
CA ASP A 150 3.33 -16.02 14.77
C ASP A 150 3.24 -15.78 13.25
N CYS A 151 4.38 -15.65 12.58
CA CYS A 151 4.43 -15.47 11.13
C CYS A 151 3.86 -16.67 10.37
N ARG A 152 4.14 -17.90 10.83
CA ARG A 152 3.53 -19.12 10.28
C ARG A 152 2.01 -19.11 10.46
N GLU A 153 1.52 -18.74 11.64
CA GLU A 153 0.09 -18.64 11.89
C GLU A 153 -0.59 -17.60 10.98
N LEU A 154 0.02 -16.43 10.78
CA LEU A 154 -0.52 -15.40 9.87
C LEU A 154 -0.67 -15.93 8.45
N LEU A 155 0.32 -16.68 7.94
CA LEU A 155 0.25 -17.29 6.61
C LEU A 155 -0.84 -18.36 6.53
N GLN A 156 -0.91 -19.24 7.54
CA GLN A 156 -1.87 -20.33 7.55
C GLN A 156 -3.32 -19.84 7.67
N ARG A 157 -3.56 -18.77 8.45
CA ARG A 157 -4.87 -18.13 8.55
C ARG A 157 -5.31 -17.51 7.22
N GLN A 158 -4.38 -16.94 6.47
CA GLN A 158 -4.69 -16.23 5.22
C GLN A 158 -4.77 -17.16 4.00
N TYR A 159 -3.89 -18.16 3.91
CA TYR A 159 -3.69 -18.98 2.71
C TYR A 159 -3.89 -20.48 2.93
N GLY A 160 -4.21 -20.90 4.16
CA GLY A 160 -4.46 -22.29 4.53
C GLY A 160 -3.24 -23.02 5.11
N ALA A 161 -3.49 -24.19 5.71
CA ALA A 161 -2.51 -24.94 6.52
C ALA A 161 -1.23 -25.34 5.77
N ASN A 162 -1.29 -25.47 4.44
CA ASN A 162 -0.17 -25.90 3.61
C ASN A 162 0.81 -24.76 3.26
N MET A 163 0.47 -23.50 3.56
CA MET A 163 1.36 -22.37 3.30
C MET A 163 2.54 -22.36 4.30
N SER A 164 3.76 -22.44 3.77
CA SER A 164 4.97 -22.44 4.59
C SER A 164 5.64 -21.06 4.65
N LEU A 165 6.28 -20.76 5.79
CA LEU A 165 7.09 -19.55 5.93
C LEU A 165 8.42 -19.72 5.19
N LYS A 166 8.72 -18.79 4.28
CA LYS A 166 9.95 -18.75 3.50
C LYS A 166 10.73 -17.47 3.78
N ALA A 167 12.04 -17.49 3.53
CA ALA A 167 12.91 -16.33 3.70
C ALA A 167 12.47 -15.12 2.84
N GLU A 168 11.93 -15.37 1.65
CA GLU A 168 11.40 -14.34 0.74
C GLU A 168 10.27 -13.51 1.37
N HIS A 169 9.50 -14.08 2.31
CA HIS A 169 8.42 -13.36 3.01
C HIS A 169 8.94 -12.34 4.03
N LEU A 170 10.23 -12.41 4.39
CA LEU A 170 10.87 -11.61 5.44
C LEU A 170 11.81 -10.53 4.87
N VAL A 171 11.86 -10.39 3.54
CA VAL A 171 12.70 -9.41 2.84
C VAL A 171 12.17 -8.00 3.06
N ASN A 172 13.09 -7.05 3.18
CA ASN A 172 12.77 -5.62 3.31
C ASN A 172 11.96 -5.16 2.09
N ALA A 173 10.90 -4.40 2.34
CA ALA A 173 10.09 -3.82 1.30
C ALA A 173 10.77 -2.60 0.69
N GLU A 174 10.89 -2.57 -0.63
CA GLU A 174 11.38 -1.39 -1.35
C GLU A 174 10.31 -0.28 -1.38
N PRO A 175 10.69 1.02 -1.37
CA PRO A 175 9.75 2.15 -1.42
C PRO A 175 8.69 2.03 -2.51
N MET A 176 9.11 1.69 -3.73
CA MET A 176 8.22 1.48 -4.87
C MET A 176 7.21 0.35 -4.61
N GLN A 177 7.65 -0.77 -4.01
CA GLN A 177 6.77 -1.90 -3.70
C GLN A 177 5.72 -1.53 -2.63
N MET A 178 6.09 -0.72 -1.64
CA MET A 178 5.14 -0.22 -0.63
C MET A 178 4.07 0.69 -1.25
N LEU A 179 4.46 1.61 -2.13
CA LEU A 179 3.51 2.51 -2.82
C LEU A 179 2.63 1.76 -3.83
N GLN A 180 3.17 0.75 -4.52
CA GLN A 180 2.36 -0.13 -5.35
C GLN A 180 1.34 -0.92 -4.52
N ARG A 181 1.75 -1.46 -3.37
CA ARG A 181 0.85 -2.15 -2.46
C ARG A 181 -0.24 -1.21 -1.94
N LEU A 182 0.11 0.02 -1.58
CA LEU A 182 -0.86 1.05 -1.16
C LEU A 182 -1.87 1.33 -2.27
N SER A 183 -1.41 1.49 -3.51
CA SER A 183 -2.28 1.72 -4.67
C SER A 183 -3.17 0.51 -4.96
N ARG A 184 -2.65 -0.73 -4.86
CA ARG A 184 -3.48 -1.95 -4.98
C ARG A 184 -4.54 -2.03 -3.88
N ASN A 185 -4.20 -1.67 -2.64
CA ASN A 185 -5.16 -1.62 -1.53
C ASN A 185 -6.26 -0.60 -1.79
N LEU A 186 -5.91 0.63 -2.19
CA LEU A 186 -6.87 1.68 -2.50
C LEU A 186 -7.77 1.29 -3.68
N ARG A 187 -7.21 0.71 -4.75
CA ARG A 187 -8.00 0.16 -5.86
C ARG A 187 -9.06 -0.82 -5.37
N GLN A 188 -8.67 -1.77 -4.52
CA GLN A 188 -9.60 -2.77 -3.97
C GLN A 188 -10.67 -2.13 -3.07
N LEU A 189 -10.28 -1.14 -2.24
CA LEU A 189 -11.21 -0.42 -1.38
C LEU A 189 -12.20 0.42 -2.21
N HIS A 190 -11.74 1.18 -3.20
CA HIS A 190 -12.62 1.95 -4.08
C HIS A 190 -13.56 1.04 -4.87
N LEU A 191 -13.05 -0.05 -5.43
CA LEU A 191 -13.85 -1.05 -6.15
C LEU A 191 -14.93 -1.67 -5.26
N ALA A 192 -14.58 -2.08 -4.04
CA ALA A 192 -15.53 -2.65 -3.08
C ALA A 192 -16.58 -1.64 -2.57
N ASN A 193 -16.40 -0.36 -2.87
CA ASN A 193 -17.31 0.73 -2.55
C ASN A 193 -17.93 1.36 -3.81
N ASP A 194 -17.88 0.65 -4.94
CA ASP A 194 -18.45 1.04 -6.25
C ASP A 194 -17.93 2.37 -6.83
N ASP A 195 -16.77 2.84 -6.38
CA ASP A 195 -16.10 4.00 -6.95
C ASP A 195 -15.09 3.56 -8.02
N TYR A 196 -15.60 3.24 -9.21
CA TYR A 196 -14.80 2.70 -10.30
C TYR A 196 -13.80 3.72 -10.87
N ILE A 197 -14.10 5.02 -10.78
CA ILE A 197 -13.20 6.07 -11.26
C ILE A 197 -12.02 6.22 -10.30
N ALA A 198 -12.26 6.29 -8.99
CA ALA A 198 -11.17 6.32 -8.01
C ALA A 198 -10.34 5.01 -8.07
N ALA A 199 -10.99 3.86 -8.23
CA ALA A 199 -10.28 2.60 -8.44
C ALA A 199 -9.40 2.60 -9.70
N LEU A 200 -9.84 3.23 -10.79
CA LEU A 200 -9.07 3.37 -12.03
C LEU A 200 -7.83 4.24 -11.82
N ILE A 201 -7.96 5.38 -11.13
CA ILE A 201 -6.82 6.25 -10.77
C ILE A 201 -5.72 5.43 -10.07
N ASP A 202 -6.10 4.60 -9.09
CA ASP A 202 -5.15 3.75 -8.38
C ASP A 202 -4.59 2.62 -9.24
N ALA A 203 -5.40 2.03 -10.11
CA ALA A 203 -4.96 0.98 -11.04
C ALA A 203 -3.93 1.50 -12.04
N GLU A 204 -4.11 2.71 -12.57
CA GLU A 204 -3.13 3.38 -13.41
C GLU A 204 -1.81 3.61 -12.68
N ARG A 205 -1.87 4.07 -11.41
CA ARG A 205 -0.66 4.29 -10.60
C ARG A 205 0.16 3.02 -10.41
N VAL A 206 -0.51 1.88 -10.22
CA VAL A 206 0.16 0.58 -10.11
C VAL A 206 0.98 0.28 -11.37
N LEU A 207 0.44 0.57 -12.57
CA LEU A 207 1.16 0.33 -13.82
C LEU A 207 2.29 1.34 -14.05
N GLU A 208 2.05 2.62 -13.76
CA GLU A 208 3.07 3.68 -13.91
C GLU A 208 4.28 3.48 -12.97
N LEU A 209 4.07 2.84 -11.82
CA LEU A 209 5.15 2.46 -10.90
C LEU A 209 6.04 1.32 -11.44
N GLY A 210 5.73 0.75 -12.61
CA GLY A 210 6.54 -0.29 -13.26
C GLY A 210 6.37 -1.70 -12.67
N ASN A 211 6.99 -2.71 -13.31
CA ASN A 211 6.94 -4.12 -12.87
C ASN A 211 5.52 -4.65 -12.60
N ALA A 212 4.53 -4.17 -13.35
CA ALA A 212 3.16 -4.61 -13.21
C ALA A 212 2.98 -6.07 -13.65
N SER A 213 2.17 -6.81 -12.91
CA SER A 213 1.87 -8.22 -13.20
C SER A 213 0.69 -8.36 -14.16
N ALA A 214 0.52 -9.56 -14.73
CA ALA A 214 -0.71 -9.89 -15.48
C ALA A 214 -1.99 -9.63 -14.66
N ALA A 215 -1.94 -9.83 -13.34
CA ALA A 215 -3.05 -9.54 -12.43
C ALA A 215 -3.37 -8.05 -12.31
N ASP A 216 -2.36 -7.17 -12.43
CA ASP A 216 -2.57 -5.73 -12.39
C ASP A 216 -3.24 -5.21 -13.65
N TYR A 217 -2.81 -5.69 -14.82
CA TYR A 217 -3.49 -5.42 -16.09
C TYR A 217 -4.94 -5.95 -16.09
N LEU A 218 -5.15 -7.19 -15.65
CA LEU A 218 -6.49 -7.76 -15.52
C LEU A 218 -7.42 -6.96 -14.61
N ALA A 219 -6.88 -6.44 -13.51
CA ALA A 219 -7.65 -5.62 -12.59
C ALA A 219 -8.09 -4.31 -13.24
N ARG A 220 -7.24 -3.66 -14.04
CA ARG A 220 -7.59 -2.43 -14.76
C ARG A 220 -8.50 -2.70 -15.97
N ALA A 221 -8.29 -3.79 -16.71
CA ALA A 221 -9.21 -4.26 -17.75
C ALA A 221 -10.64 -4.43 -17.21
N SER A 222 -10.79 -4.99 -16.01
CA SER A 222 -12.09 -5.18 -15.37
C SER A 222 -12.75 -3.86 -14.95
N LEU A 223 -11.98 -2.82 -14.68
CA LEU A 223 -12.50 -1.47 -14.48
C LEU A 223 -12.93 -0.84 -15.80
N TYR A 224 -12.14 -0.97 -16.86
CA TYR A 224 -12.52 -0.49 -18.19
C TYR A 224 -13.78 -1.17 -18.72
N GLN A 225 -13.96 -2.45 -18.44
CA GLN A 225 -15.21 -3.15 -18.75
C GLN A 225 -16.42 -2.50 -18.05
N ARG A 226 -16.29 -2.18 -16.75
CA ARG A 226 -17.35 -1.53 -15.95
C ARG A 226 -17.66 -0.10 -16.41
N LEU A 227 -16.69 0.55 -17.04
CA LEU A 227 -16.77 1.92 -17.54
C LEU A 227 -17.10 1.98 -19.03
N ASP A 228 -17.47 0.86 -19.65
CA ASP A 228 -17.80 0.75 -21.08
C ASP A 228 -16.69 1.27 -22.00
N CYS A 229 -15.44 0.98 -21.66
CA CYS A 229 -14.23 1.37 -22.40
C CYS A 229 -13.59 0.15 -23.10
N PRO A 230 -14.21 -0.43 -24.15
CA PRO A 230 -13.79 -1.72 -24.72
C PRO A 230 -12.39 -1.71 -25.36
N ASN A 231 -11.97 -0.57 -25.93
CA ASN A 231 -10.62 -0.46 -26.51
C ASN A 231 -9.54 -0.48 -25.43
N ALA A 232 -9.79 0.18 -24.29
CA ALA A 232 -8.87 0.20 -23.15
C ALA A 232 -8.85 -1.15 -22.42
N GLU A 233 -10.02 -1.80 -22.30
CA GLU A 233 -10.11 -3.18 -21.81
C GLU A 233 -9.28 -4.13 -22.70
N ARG A 234 -9.46 -4.08 -24.02
CA ARG A 234 -8.71 -4.92 -24.97
C ARG A 234 -7.20 -4.75 -24.78
N PHE A 235 -6.73 -3.50 -24.74
CA PHE A 235 -5.30 -3.19 -24.55
C PHE A 235 -4.74 -3.90 -23.30
N ASP A 236 -5.43 -3.81 -22.17
CA ASP A 236 -4.98 -4.43 -20.91
C ASP A 236 -5.07 -5.96 -20.95
N LEU A 237 -6.09 -6.53 -21.60
CA LEU A 237 -6.21 -7.98 -21.77
C LEU A 237 -5.10 -8.57 -22.64
N GLU A 238 -4.72 -7.87 -23.71
CA GLU A 238 -3.59 -8.25 -24.57
C GLU A 238 -2.27 -8.23 -23.79
N HIS A 239 -2.05 -7.20 -22.95
CA HIS A 239 -0.89 -7.13 -22.07
C HIS A 239 -0.88 -8.24 -21.01
N ALA A 240 -2.03 -8.51 -20.38
CA ALA A 240 -2.15 -9.61 -19.44
C ALA A 240 -1.86 -10.96 -20.10
N LEU A 241 -2.27 -11.15 -21.36
CA LEU A 241 -2.00 -12.38 -22.12
C LEU A 241 -0.53 -12.54 -22.45
N MET A 242 0.18 -11.46 -22.76
CA MET A 242 1.64 -11.48 -22.98
C MET A 242 2.42 -11.85 -21.71
N LEU A 243 1.92 -11.45 -20.54
CA LEU A 243 2.57 -11.70 -19.24
C LEU A 243 2.12 -13.00 -18.56
N SER A 244 1.18 -13.74 -19.14
CA SER A 244 0.57 -14.93 -18.54
C SER A 244 1.18 -16.21 -19.09
N ASP A 245 1.82 -16.99 -18.22
CA ASP A 245 2.33 -18.33 -18.54
C ASP A 245 1.33 -19.45 -18.22
N ASP A 246 0.30 -19.20 -17.39
CA ASP A 246 -0.72 -20.18 -17.05
C ASP A 246 -1.64 -20.49 -18.25
N PRO A 247 -1.67 -21.73 -18.78
CA PRO A 247 -2.51 -22.10 -19.92
C PRO A 247 -4.00 -21.81 -19.69
N ILE A 248 -4.51 -22.00 -18.47
CA ILE A 248 -5.93 -21.79 -18.16
C ILE A 248 -6.26 -20.29 -18.22
N GLN A 249 -5.41 -19.46 -17.61
CA GLN A 249 -5.54 -18.01 -17.69
C GLN A 249 -5.48 -17.51 -19.14
N ARG A 250 -4.57 -18.03 -19.97
CA ARG A 250 -4.46 -17.68 -21.39
C ARG A 250 -5.73 -17.98 -22.19
N ILE A 251 -6.36 -19.15 -21.96
CA ILE A 251 -7.63 -19.51 -22.60
C ILE A 251 -8.73 -18.50 -22.20
N ARG A 252 -8.89 -18.23 -20.91
CA ARG A 252 -9.90 -17.27 -20.41
C ARG A 252 -9.70 -15.85 -20.96
N LEU A 253 -8.46 -15.41 -21.06
CA LEU A 253 -8.10 -14.11 -21.65
C LEU A 253 -8.48 -14.05 -23.13
N THR A 254 -8.18 -15.11 -23.89
CA THR A 254 -8.49 -15.21 -25.32
C THR A 254 -10.00 -15.21 -25.56
N GLU A 255 -10.75 -15.96 -24.75
CA GLU A 255 -12.23 -15.94 -24.80
C GLU A 255 -12.77 -14.55 -24.51
N ARG A 256 -12.31 -13.88 -23.44
CA ARG A 256 -12.75 -12.52 -23.10
C ARG A 256 -12.45 -11.52 -24.22
N LEU A 257 -11.27 -11.59 -24.84
CA LEU A 257 -10.89 -10.77 -25.99
C LEU A 257 -11.79 -10.99 -27.22
N GLY A 258 -12.26 -12.22 -27.43
CA GLY A 258 -13.16 -12.57 -28.54
C GLY A 258 -14.57 -11.98 -28.42
N HIS A 259 -15.00 -11.62 -27.21
CA HIS A 259 -16.31 -10.99 -26.97
C HIS A 259 -16.27 -9.46 -27.12
N LEU A 260 -15.09 -8.84 -27.17
CA LEU A 260 -14.96 -7.40 -27.34
C LEU A 260 -15.16 -6.98 -28.79
N PRO A 261 -15.78 -5.82 -29.05
CA PRO A 261 -15.93 -5.30 -30.40
C PRO A 261 -14.56 -5.16 -31.09
N PRO A 262 -14.47 -5.38 -32.41
CA PRO A 262 -13.22 -5.22 -33.15
C PRO A 262 -12.70 -3.78 -32.99
N ASN A 263 -11.38 -3.60 -33.01
CA ASN A 263 -10.75 -2.29 -32.90
C ASN A 263 -11.34 -1.35 -33.95
N SER A 264 -12.17 -0.42 -33.49
CA SER A 264 -12.63 0.69 -34.31
C SER A 264 -11.50 1.69 -34.29
N VAL A 265 -10.61 1.62 -35.28
CA VAL A 265 -9.63 2.67 -35.53
C VAL A 265 -10.44 3.89 -35.94
N VAL A 266 -10.77 4.76 -34.99
CA VAL A 266 -11.27 6.10 -35.31
C VAL A 266 -10.04 6.85 -35.81
N HIS A 267 -9.97 7.02 -37.14
CA HIS A 267 -8.94 7.75 -37.85
C HIS A 267 -8.79 9.19 -37.36
#